data_AF-A0A848CZH0-F1
#
_entry.id   AF-A0A848CZH0-F1
#
_cell.length_a   1.000
_cell.length_b   1.000
_cell.length_c   1.000
_cell.angle_alpha   90.00
_cell.angle_beta   90.00
_cell.angle_gamma   90.00
#
_symmetry.space_group_name_H-M   'P 1'
#
loop_
_entity.id
_entity.type
_entity.pdbx_description
1 polymer ?
#
loop_
_entity_poly.entity_id
_entity_poly.type
_entity_poly.pdbx_seq_one_letter_code
_entity_poly.pdbx_strand_id
1 'polypeptide(L)' 'MNRMEILINSADEMYETMQTLQSSYPNATFEGLEYVGIENGQLSIKLSYTLN' A
#
# COMPACT_ATOMS: atom_id res chain seq x y z
N MET A 1 4.27 0.18 -14.60
CA MET A 1 3.91 0.74 -13.29
C MET A 1 2.66 0.02 -12.80
N ASN A 2 2.80 -0.76 -11.73
CA ASN A 2 1.69 -1.48 -11.10
C ASN A 2 1.08 -0.60 -10.00
N ARG A 3 -0.21 -0.78 -9.73
CA ARG A 3 -0.94 -0.06 -8.68
C ARG A 3 -1.74 -1.06 -7.86
N MET A 4 -1.77 -0.87 -6.55
CA MET A 4 -2.63 -1.63 -5.65
C MET A 4 -3.36 -0.70 -4.70
N GLU A 5 -4.60 -1.06 -4.40
CA GLU A 5 -5.43 -0.35 -3.42
C GLU A 5 -5.38 -1.09 -2.08
N ILE A 6 -5.24 -0.33 -1.00
CA ILE A 6 -5.03 -0.83 0.35
C ILE A 6 -6.03 -0.11 1.26
N LEU A 7 -6.78 -0.90 2.03
CA LEU A 7 -7.65 -0.39 3.10
C LEU A 7 -6.92 -0.53 4.42
N ILE A 8 -6.90 0.55 5.21
CA ILE A 8 -6.12 0.66 6.43
C ILE A 8 -7.04 1.12 7.57
N ASN A 9 -7.13 0.32 8.64
CA ASN A 9 -7.84 0.66 9.87
C ASN A 9 -6.97 1.45 10.86
N SER A 10 -5.65 1.21 10.85
CA SER A 10 -4.72 1.84 11.80
C SER A 10 -3.31 2.01 11.24
N ALA A 11 -2.50 2.82 11.92
CA ALA A 11 -1.08 2.99 11.56
C ALA A 11 -0.28 1.67 11.72
N ASP A 12 -0.64 0.85 12.70
CA ASP A 12 0.01 -0.46 12.92
C ASP A 12 -0.29 -1.43 11.77
N GLU A 13 -1.55 -1.48 11.31
CA GLU A 13 -1.92 -2.29 10.13
C GLU A 13 -1.21 -1.81 8.87
N MET A 14 -1.03 -0.50 8.70
CA MET A 14 -0.26 0.04 7.59
C MET A 14 1.19 -0.46 7.63
N TYR A 15 1.82 -0.44 8.81
CA TYR A 15 3.18 -0.92 8.98
C TYR A 15 3.32 -2.42 8.64
N GLU A 16 2.44 -3.26 9.19
CA GLU A 16 2.42 -4.70 8.91
C GLU A 16 2.17 -5.01 7.42
N THR A 17 1.27 -4.25 6.79
CA THR A 17 1.00 -4.37 5.36
C THR A 17 2.22 -4.03 4.53
N MET A 18 2.93 -2.94 4.84
CA MET A 18 4.13 -2.55 4.12
C MET A 18 5.26 -3.58 4.27
N GLN A 19 5.44 -4.17 5.45
CA GLN A 19 6.40 -5.27 5.65
C GLN A 19 6.07 -6.49 4.80
N THR A 20 4.79 -6.86 4.75
CA THR A 20 4.30 -7.98 3.94
C THR A 20 4.54 -7.73 2.45
N LEU A 21 4.30 -6.52 1.96
CA LEU A 21 4.53 -6.15 0.57
C LEU A 21 6.00 -6.15 0.20
N GLN A 22 6.87 -5.61 1.05
CA GLN A 22 8.31 -5.65 0.83
C GLN A 22 8.83 -7.10 0.75
N SER A 23 8.32 -7.98 1.61
CA SER A 23 8.68 -9.40 1.60
C SER A 23 8.15 -10.14 0.37
N SER A 24 6.95 -9.77 -0.09
CA SER A 24 6.29 -10.40 -1.26
C SER A 24 6.87 -9.94 -2.59
N TYR A 25 7.36 -8.71 -2.64
CA TYR A 25 7.93 -8.09 -3.83
C TYR A 25 9.32 -7.52 -3.54
N PRO A 26 10.35 -8.36 -3.30
CA PRO A 26 11.66 -7.92 -2.85
C PRO A 26 12.41 -7.06 -3.89
N ASN A 27 12.04 -7.15 -5.17
CA ASN A 27 12.61 -6.35 -6.26
C ASN A 27 11.72 -5.15 -6.63
N ALA A 28 10.62 -4.91 -5.91
CA ALA A 28 9.77 -3.78 -6.16
C ALA A 28 10.40 -2.47 -5.65
N THR A 29 10.33 -1.44 -6.48
CA THR A 29 10.50 -0.06 -6.03
C THR A 29 9.12 0.56 -5.86
N PHE A 30 8.76 0.89 -4.62
CA PHE A 30 7.50 1.56 -4.30
C PHE A 30 7.66 3.06 -4.50
N GLU A 31 6.85 3.62 -5.39
CA GLU A 31 6.95 5.02 -5.83
C GLU A 31 5.54 5.59 -6.00
N GLY A 32 5.07 6.32 -5.00
CA GLY A 32 3.79 7.03 -5.05
C GLY A 32 2.72 6.42 -4.14
N LEU A 33 2.22 7.26 -3.26
CA LEU A 33 1.11 6.98 -2.36
C LEU A 33 0.03 8.04 -2.62
N GLU A 34 -1.17 7.59 -2.96
CA GLU A 34 -2.31 8.44 -3.30
C GLU A 34 -3.42 8.21 -2.28
N TYR A 35 -3.93 9.30 -1.69
CA TYR A 35 -5.15 9.27 -0.89
C TYR A 35 -6.35 9.08 -1.80
N VAL A 36 -7.18 8.06 -1.54
CA VAL A 36 -8.41 7.81 -2.28
C VAL A 36 -9.62 8.33 -1.52
N GLY A 37 -9.74 7.98 -0.23
CA GLY A 37 -10.94 8.30 0.54
C GLY A 37 -11.03 7.55 1.86
N ILE A 38 -12.21 7.60 2.48
CA ILE A 38 -12.60 6.73 3.60
C ILE A 38 -13.70 5.80 3.12
N GLU A 39 -13.48 4.48 3.21
CA GLU A 39 -14.43 3.45 2.83
C GLU A 39 -14.76 2.59 4.05
N ASN A 40 -16.05 2.55 4.44
CA ASN A 40 -16.51 1.79 5.61
C ASN A 40 -15.72 2.07 6.91
N GLY A 41 -15.24 3.31 7.08
CA GLY A 41 -14.42 3.72 8.23
C GLY A 41 -12.92 3.43 8.10
N GLN A 42 -12.48 2.84 6.99
CA GLN A 42 -11.08 2.56 6.71
C GLN A 42 -10.50 3.61 5.75
N LEU A 43 -9.23 3.95 5.93
CA LEU A 43 -8.50 4.77 4.98
C LEU A 43 -8.20 3.95 3.72
N SER A 44 -8.67 4.39 2.55
CA SER A 44 -8.28 3.83 1.26
C SER A 44 -7.12 4.63 0.66
N ILE A 45 -6.04 3.93 0.33
CA ILE A 45 -4.89 4.48 -0.40
C ILE A 45 -4.55 3.64 -1.62
N LYS A 46 -3.93 4.27 -2.63
CA LYS A 46 -3.29 3.58 -3.74
C LYS A 46 -1.78 3.69 -3.65
N LEU A 47 -1.12 2.54 -3.65
CA LEU A 47 0.33 2.42 -3.68
C LEU A 47 0.76 2.00 -5.09
N SER A 48 1.71 2.75 -5.66
CA SER A 48 2.28 2.43 -6.97
C SER A 48 3.67 1.85 -6.81
N TYR A 49 4.02 0.89 -7.66
CA TYR A 49 5.33 0.25 -7.64
C TYR A 49 5.76 -0.26 -9.02
N THR A 50 7.07 -0.43 -9.19
CA THR A 50 7.70 -1.01 -10.37
C THR A 50 8.51 -2.24 -9.95
N LEU A 51 8.42 -3.32 -10.74
CA LEU A 51 9.23 -4.52 -10.53
C LEU A 51 10.46 -4.42 -11.43
N ASN A 52 11.64 -4.62 -10.85
CA ASN A 52 12.90 -4.72 -11.58
C ASN A 52 13.18 -6.14 -12.06
#